data_AF-A0A1C5XZL5-F1
#
_entry.id   AF-A0A1C5XZL5-F1
#
_cell.length_a   1.000
_cell.length_b   1.000
_cell.length_c   1.000
_cell.angle_alpha   90.00
_cell.angle_beta   90.00
_cell.angle_gamma   90.00
#
_symmetry.space_group_name_H-M   'P 1'
#
loop_
_entity.id
_entity.type
_entity.pdbx_description
1 polymer ?
#
loop_
_entity_poly.entity_id
_entity_poly.type
_entity_poly.pdbx_seq_one_letter_code
_entity_poly.pdbx_strand_id
1 'polypeptide(L)' 'MEKTSFLCDKEITEILKKIIEKKHSEYSLHIVKIEDHAEYKDMSRFIIEYSNPWDLIELGEDIVRSRLTKRGII' A
#
# COMPACT_ATOMS: atom_id res chain seq x y z
N MET A 1 -16.91 -5.27 -3.09
CA MET A 1 -15.58 -4.89 -2.58
C MET A 1 -15.79 -3.96 -1.41
N GLU A 2 -15.03 -4.17 -0.35
CA GLU A 2 -14.97 -3.27 0.79
C GLU A 2 -13.90 -2.21 0.54
N LYS A 3 -14.01 -1.07 1.22
CA LYS A 3 -13.12 0.08 1.04
C LYS A 3 -12.47 0.44 2.36
N THR A 4 -11.16 0.67 2.32
CA THR A 4 -10.40 1.09 3.50
C THR A 4 -9.35 2.15 3.14
N SER A 5 -8.77 2.78 4.15
CA SER A 5 -7.68 3.73 3.97
C SER A 5 -6.59 3.53 5.00
N PHE A 6 -5.34 3.70 4.59
CA PHE A 6 -4.17 3.63 5.47
C PHE A 6 -3.14 4.69 5.09
N LEU A 7 -2.28 5.03 6.05
CA LEU A 7 -1.17 5.96 5.85
C LEU A 7 0.11 5.19 5.57
N CYS A 8 0.95 5.78 4.71
CA CYS A 8 2.22 5.20 4.36
C CYS A 8 3.25 6.29 4.03
N ASP A 9 4.53 6.03 4.29
CA ASP A 9 5.59 6.98 3.94
C ASP A 9 5.61 7.20 2.41
N LYS A 10 5.75 8.45 1.99
CA LYS A 10 5.91 8.85 0.58
C LYS A 10 7.05 8.10 -0.09
N GLU A 11 8.11 7.86 0.66
CA GLU A 11 9.33 7.19 0.20
C GLU A 11 9.12 5.75 -0.30
N ILE A 12 8.04 5.10 0.12
CA ILE A 12 7.67 3.73 -0.30
C ILE A 12 6.36 3.69 -1.08
N THR A 13 5.75 4.84 -1.38
CA THR A 13 4.47 4.95 -2.10
C THR A 13 4.55 4.34 -3.49
N GLU A 14 5.63 4.60 -4.24
CA GLU A 14 5.83 4.02 -5.58
C GLU A 14 6.07 2.51 -5.55
N ILE A 15 6.70 1.99 -4.50
CA ILE A 15 6.88 0.55 -4.31
C ILE A 15 5.52 -0.09 -4.06
N LEU A 16 4.73 0.49 -3.17
CA LEU A 16 3.39 0.04 -2.83
C LEU A 16 2.43 0.06 -4.02
N LYS A 17 2.45 1.12 -4.83
CA LYS A 17 1.68 1.20 -6.06
C LYS A 17 1.94 -0.02 -6.94
N LYS A 18 3.22 -0.34 -7.20
CA LYS A 18 3.61 -1.48 -8.03
C LYS A 18 3.16 -2.82 -7.44
N ILE A 19 3.21 -2.97 -6.12
CA ILE A 19 2.78 -4.20 -5.44
C ILE A 19 1.27 -4.38 -5.62
N ILE A 20 0.49 -3.32 -5.37
CA ILE A 20 -0.97 -3.38 -5.50
C ILE A 20 -1.38 -3.55 -6.97
N GLU A 21 -0.74 -2.86 -7.92
CA GLU A 21 -0.99 -3.03 -9.35
C GLU A 21 -0.70 -4.46 -9.83
N LYS A 22 0.31 -5.13 -9.28
CA LYS A 22 0.60 -6.53 -9.59
C LYS A 22 -0.52 -7.45 -9.07
N LYS A 23 -1.01 -7.22 -7.85
CA LYS A 23 -2.12 -7.97 -7.24
C LYS A 23 -3.48 -7.62 -7.83
N HIS A 24 -3.62 -6.45 -8.45
CA HIS A 24 -4.84 -6.01 -9.13
C HIS A 24 -5.26 -6.94 -10.28
N SER A 25 -4.31 -7.71 -10.85
CA SER A 25 -4.61 -8.72 -11.86
C SER A 25 -5.57 -9.82 -11.38
N GLU A 26 -5.72 -9.98 -10.06
CA GLU A 26 -6.60 -10.98 -9.42
C GLU A 26 -7.97 -10.41 -9.00
N TYR A 27 -8.31 -9.16 -9.36
CA TYR A 27 -9.55 -8.47 -8.96
C TYR A 27 -9.79 -8.45 -7.44
N SER A 28 -8.73 -8.51 -6.65
CA SER A 28 -8.84 -8.70 -5.20
C SER A 28 -8.41 -7.47 -4.39
N LEU A 29 -7.56 -6.63 -4.97
CA LEU A 29 -7.03 -5.41 -4.37
C LEU A 29 -6.83 -4.30 -5.43
N HIS A 30 -7.43 -3.12 -5.22
CA HIS A 30 -7.41 -2.00 -6.14
C HIS A 30 -7.11 -0.67 -5.45
N ILE A 31 -6.30 0.19 -6.09
CA ILE A 31 -6.07 1.56 -5.63
C ILE A 31 -7.18 2.45 -6.18
N VAL A 32 -8.03 2.98 -5.29
CA VAL A 32 -9.04 3.97 -5.66
C VAL A 32 -8.42 5.36 -5.78
N LYS A 33 -7.59 5.73 -4.79
CA LYS A 33 -6.96 7.05 -4.73
C LYS A 33 -5.72 7.02 -3.85
N ILE A 34 -4.75 7.86 -4.19
CA ILE A 34 -3.62 8.20 -3.33
C ILE A 34 -3.62 9.73 -3.19
N GLU A 35 -3.52 10.20 -1.96
CA GLU A 35 -3.48 11.63 -1.65
C GLU A 35 -2.39 11.95 -0.64
N ASP A 36 -1.87 13.17 -0.70
CA ASP A 36 -0.92 13.67 0.31
C ASP A 36 -1.65 13.93 1.62
N HIS A 37 -1.00 13.60 2.75
CA HIS A 37 -1.58 13.90 4.06
C HIS A 37 -1.37 15.38 4.41
N ALA A 38 -2.45 16.09 4.75
CA ALA A 38 -2.42 17.52 5.03
C ALA A 38 -1.48 17.92 6.18
N GLU A 39 -1.39 17.07 7.21
CA GLU A 39 -0.59 17.34 8.43
C GLU A 39 0.78 16.65 8.43
N TYR A 40 0.95 15.56 7.65
CA TYR A 40 2.16 14.74 7.66
C TYR A 40 2.79 14.79 6.27
N LYS A 41 3.70 15.75 6.07
CA LYS A 41 4.29 16.07 4.75
C LYS A 41 4.94 14.88 4.06
N ASP A 42 5.47 13.94 4.84
CA ASP A 42 6.19 12.75 4.37
C ASP A 42 5.29 11.50 4.25
N MET A 43 3.98 11.66 4.41
CA MET A 43 3.01 10.57 4.34
C MET A 43 2.05 10.76 3.16
N SER A 44 1.70 9.64 2.54
CA SER A 44 0.60 9.51 1.60
C SER A 44 -0.50 8.66 2.22
N ARG A 45 -1.75 9.05 1.98
CA ARG A 45 -2.93 8.26 2.31
C ARG A 45 -3.34 7.45 1.10
N PHE A 46 -3.35 6.14 1.27
CA PHE A 46 -3.90 5.20 0.32
C PHE A 46 -5.37 4.97 0.64
N ILE A 47 -6.19 5.00 -0.40
CA ILE A 47 -7.59 4.59 -0.36
C ILE A 47 -7.70 3.44 -1.34
N ILE A 48 -8.03 2.26 -0.82
CA ILE A 48 -8.04 1.02 -1.57
C ILE A 48 -9.39 0.33 -1.44
N GLU A 49 -9.72 -0.46 -2.45
CA GLU A 49 -10.82 -1.42 -2.43
C GLU A 49 -10.27 -2.83 -2.43
N TYR A 50 -10.90 -3.72 -1.67
CA TYR A 50 -10.50 -5.12 -1.58
C TYR A 50 -11.72 -6.03 -1.60
N SER A 51 -11.56 -7.27 -2.08
CA SER A 51 -12.57 -8.32 -1.98
C SER A 51 -12.18 -9.43 -1.02
N ASN A 52 -10.87 -9.59 -0.74
CA ASN A 52 -10.33 -10.57 0.18
C ASN A 52 -9.50 -9.88 1.28
N PRO A 53 -9.89 -9.98 2.56
CA PRO A 53 -9.12 -9.40 3.67
C PRO A 53 -7.69 -9.92 3.79
N TRP A 54 -7.41 -11.14 3.30
CA TRP A 54 -6.05 -11.69 3.30
C TRP A 54 -5.06 -10.83 2.48
N ASP A 55 -5.53 -10.17 1.42
CA ASP A 55 -4.68 -9.30 0.61
C ASP A 55 -4.19 -8.09 1.39
N LEU A 56 -4.95 -7.61 2.38
CA LEU A 56 -4.54 -6.54 3.28
C LEU A 56 -3.41 -7.00 4.22
N ILE A 57 -3.47 -8.24 4.68
CA ILE A 57 -2.45 -8.84 5.54
C ILE A 57 -1.15 -8.98 4.74
N GLU A 58 -1.21 -9.58 3.55
CA GLU A 58 -0.04 -9.72 2.70
C GLU A 58 0.53 -8.36 2.27
N LEU A 59 -0.33 -7.37 1.99
CA LEU A 59 0.11 -6.00 1.70
C LEU A 59 0.91 -5.41 2.87
N GLY A 60 0.49 -5.68 4.10
CA GLY A 60 1.23 -5.28 5.31
C GLY A 60 2.61 -5.92 5.37
N GLU A 61 2.73 -7.22 5.08
CA GLU A 61 4.02 -7.93 5.03
C GLU A 61 4.93 -7.38 3.94
N ASP A 62 4.38 -7.13 2.75
CA ASP A 62 5.08 -6.53 1.61
C ASP A 62 5.63 -5.13 1.93
N ILE A 63 4.90 -4.31 2.68
CA ILE A 63 5.34 -3.00 3.19
C ILE A 63 6.54 -3.16 4.12
N VAL A 64 6.42 -4.05 5.11
CA VAL A 64 7.49 -4.31 6.07
C VAL A 64 8.74 -4.79 5.35
N ARG A 65 8.60 -5.74 4.43
CA ARG A 65 9.72 -6.27 3.63
C ARG A 65 10.38 -5.18 2.80
N SER A 66 9.60 -4.36 2.12
CA SER A 66 10.09 -3.23 1.32
C SER A 66 10.90 -2.24 2.15
N ARG A 67 10.43 -1.94 3.37
CA ARG A 67 11.17 -1.08 4.32
C ARG A 67 12.49 -1.71 4.78
N LEU A 68 12.50 -3.01 5.05
CA LEU A 68 13.69 -3.73 5.50
C LEU A 68 14.76 -3.84 4.39
N THR A 69 14.35 -4.19 3.16
CA THR A 69 15.27 -4.26 2.00
C THR A 69 15.89 -2.90 1.72
N LYS A 70 15.08 -1.83 1.76
CA LYS A 70 15.58 -0.47 1.54
C LYS A 70 16.60 -0.03 2.59
N ARG A 71 16.47 -0.51 3.82
CA ARG A 71 17.42 -0.26 4.91
C ARG A 71 18.65 -1.18 4.86
N GLY A 72 18.74 -2.08 3.88
CA GLY A 72 19.83 -3.05 3.76
C GLY A 72 19.86 -4.09 4.89
N ILE A 73 18.71 -4.32 5.54
CA ILE A 73 18.61 -5.30 6.64
C ILE A 73 18.42 -6.71 6.10
N ILE A 74 17.71 -6.86 4.98
CA ILE A 74 17.46 -8.11 4.25
C ILE A 74 17.70 -7.94 2.76
#